data_AF-A0A3D5VTN7-F1
#
_entry.id   AF-A0A3D5VTN7-F1
#
_cell.length_a   1.000
_cell.length_b   1.000
_cell.length_c   1.000
_cell.angle_alpha   90.00
_cell.angle_beta   90.00
_cell.angle_gamma   90.00
#
_symmetry.space_group_name_H-M   'P 1'
#
loop_
_entity.id
_entity.type
_entity.pdbx_description
1 polymer ?
#
loop_
_entity_poly.entity_id
_entity_poly.type
_entity_poly.pdbx_seq_one_letter_code
_entity_poly.pdbx_strand_id
1 'polypeptide(L)'
;MVAITATNSASPSLQATLSKARIEQARREADSAEARASDLRAQADEAEREAQDRNQTARSLSARSQGADSTYTSALRRPSSEVPPATQDFLERMYSAANPKFAASGNPLKQDGDAAPVLNSQGQSTGRILNVSA
;
A
#
# COMPACT_ATOMS: atom_id res chain seq x y z
N MET A 1 27.76 -3.36 83.16
CA MET A 1 29.00 -3.24 82.35
C MET A 1 29.00 -4.33 81.29
N VAL A 2 29.81 -4.15 80.24
CA VAL A 2 30.00 -4.97 79.03
C VAL A 2 29.15 -4.51 77.82
N ALA A 3 29.70 -3.55 77.10
CA ALA A 3 29.39 -3.31 75.70
C ALA A 3 30.28 -4.24 74.85
N ILE A 4 29.66 -5.06 74.01
CA ILE A 4 30.37 -5.90 73.05
C ILE A 4 30.71 -5.01 71.84
N THR A 5 31.85 -4.34 71.89
CA THR A 5 32.46 -3.71 70.72
C THR A 5 33.16 -4.81 69.93
N ALA A 6 32.49 -5.33 68.89
CA ALA A 6 33.12 -6.18 67.89
C ALA A 6 33.97 -5.31 66.96
N THR A 7 35.24 -5.15 67.31
CA THR A 7 36.25 -4.43 66.52
C THR A 7 36.60 -5.26 65.27
N ASN A 8 36.01 -4.88 64.14
CA ASN A 8 36.67 -4.68 62.84
C ASN A 8 37.92 -5.56 62.55
N SER A 9 37.72 -6.83 62.20
CA SER A 9 38.77 -7.72 61.68
C SER A 9 38.43 -8.31 60.30
N ALA A 10 37.80 -7.52 59.44
CA ALA A 10 37.72 -7.85 58.01
C ALA A 10 39.03 -7.42 57.34
N SER A 11 39.92 -8.40 57.09
CA SER A 11 41.20 -8.23 56.41
C SER A 11 41.06 -7.38 55.12
N PRO A 12 41.94 -6.37 54.88
CA PRO A 12 41.88 -5.48 53.71
C PRO A 12 41.79 -6.19 52.35
N SER A 13 42.29 -7.43 52.27
CA SER A 13 42.28 -8.28 51.08
C SER A 13 40.88 -8.74 50.64
N LEU A 14 39.93 -8.92 51.56
CA LEU A 14 38.56 -9.33 51.21
C LEU A 14 37.74 -8.17 50.62
N GLN A 15 37.94 -6.96 51.13
CA GLN A 15 37.34 -5.73 50.59
C GLN A 15 37.90 -5.39 49.20
N ALA A 16 39.21 -5.59 48.98
CA ALA A 16 39.84 -5.43 47.67
C ALA A 16 39.33 -6.47 46.65
N THR A 17 39.10 -7.72 47.07
CA THR A 17 38.57 -8.77 46.18
C THR A 17 37.11 -8.51 45.79
N LEU A 18 36.28 -8.06 46.73
CA LEU A 18 34.88 -7.68 46.47
C LEU A 18 34.76 -6.46 45.53
N SER A 19 35.60 -5.45 45.72
CA SER A 19 35.61 -4.27 44.83
C SER A 19 36.08 -4.63 43.42
N LYS A 20 37.12 -5.47 43.28
CA LYS A 20 37.56 -5.98 41.97
C LYS A 20 36.45 -6.78 41.28
N ALA A 21 35.76 -7.66 42.00
CA ALA A 21 34.65 -8.44 41.45
C ALA A 21 33.50 -7.55 40.95
N ARG A 22 33.16 -6.48 41.69
CA ARG A 22 32.16 -5.50 41.25
C ARG A 22 32.57 -4.74 39.99
N ILE A 23 33.84 -4.35 39.87
CA ILE A 23 34.36 -3.68 38.67
C ILE A 23 34.33 -4.63 37.46
N GLU A 24 34.72 -5.89 37.63
CA GLU A 24 34.67 -6.89 36.56
C GLU A 24 33.23 -7.23 36.14
N GLN A 25 32.28 -7.22 37.07
CA GLN A 25 30.86 -7.34 36.75
C GLN A 25 30.36 -6.12 35.97
N ALA A 26 30.65 -4.91 36.46
CA ALA A 26 30.23 -3.67 35.80
C ALA A 26 30.80 -3.55 34.38
N ARG A 27 32.05 -4.00 34.15
CA ARG A 27 32.64 -4.06 32.80
C ARG A 27 31.86 -4.97 31.87
N ARG A 28 31.56 -6.20 32.30
CA ARG A 28 30.76 -7.15 31.50
C ARG A 28 29.37 -6.61 31.19
N GLU A 29 28.74 -5.94 32.16
CA GLU A 29 27.44 -5.30 31.95
C GLU A 29 27.54 -4.17 30.93
N ALA A 30 28.57 -3.32 31.02
CA ALA A 30 28.83 -2.24 30.08
C ALA A 30 29.10 -2.78 28.66
N ASP A 31 29.96 -3.79 28.52
CA ASP A 31 30.26 -4.42 27.22
C ASP A 31 28.97 -5.00 26.59
N SER A 32 28.10 -5.61 27.40
CA SER A 32 26.82 -6.14 26.94
C SER A 32 25.83 -5.04 26.53
N ALA A 33 25.88 -3.88 27.19
CA ALA A 33 25.03 -2.73 26.89
C ALA A 33 25.52 -2.03 25.61
N GLU A 34 26.83 -1.93 25.42
CA GLU A 34 27.43 -1.38 24.21
C GLU A 34 27.10 -2.22 22.98
N ALA A 35 27.21 -3.55 23.08
CA ALA A 35 26.82 -4.47 22.01
C ALA A 35 25.33 -4.32 21.64
N ARG A 36 24.44 -4.25 22.63
CA ARG A 36 23.01 -4.01 22.37
C ARG A 36 22.77 -2.65 21.74
N ALA A 37 23.49 -1.61 22.17
CA ALA A 37 23.35 -0.28 21.60
C ALA A 37 23.85 -0.22 20.15
N SER A 38 24.94 -0.92 19.81
CA SER A 38 25.41 -1.02 18.43
C SER A 38 24.42 -1.76 17.55
N ASP A 39 23.82 -2.86 18.04
CA ASP A 39 22.82 -3.61 17.29
C ASP A 39 21.56 -2.79 17.03
N LEU A 40 21.09 -2.05 18.04
CA LEU A 40 19.93 -1.16 17.89
C LEU A 40 20.20 -0.01 16.93
N ARG A 41 21.42 0.57 16.94
CA ARG A 41 21.81 1.58 15.95
C ARG A 41 21.83 1.01 14.54
N ALA A 42 22.42 -0.17 14.35
CA ALA A 42 22.44 -0.82 13.04
C ALA A 42 21.02 -1.11 12.52
N GLN A 43 20.11 -1.54 13.39
CA GLN A 43 18.70 -1.74 13.04
C GLN A 43 18.00 -0.43 12.68
N ALA A 44 18.27 0.65 13.43
CA ALA A 44 17.71 1.97 13.13
C ALA A 44 18.21 2.50 11.78
N ASP A 45 19.51 2.37 11.49
CA ASP A 45 20.11 2.81 10.24
C ASP A 45 19.55 2.03 9.03
N GLU A 46 19.26 0.74 9.20
CA GLU A 46 18.64 -0.08 8.16
C GLU A 46 17.17 0.31 7.94
N ALA A 47 16.42 0.49 9.02
CA ALA A 47 15.03 0.93 8.95
C ALA A 47 14.90 2.33 8.32
N GLU A 48 15.84 3.23 8.60
CA GLU A 48 15.87 4.55 8.01
C GLU A 48 16.17 4.48 6.50
N ARG A 49 17.12 3.64 6.08
CA ARG A 49 17.39 3.38 4.65
C ARG A 49 16.16 2.83 3.94
N GLU A 50 15.50 1.83 4.52
CA GLU A 50 14.27 1.28 3.95
C GLU A 50 13.13 2.31 3.86
N ALA A 51 12.97 3.15 4.88
CA ALA A 51 11.97 4.22 4.87
C ALA A 51 12.26 5.26 3.77
N GLN A 52 13.53 5.61 3.55
CA GLN A 52 13.94 6.50 2.47
C GLN A 52 13.63 5.89 1.10
N ASP A 53 13.96 4.61 0.87
CA ASP A 53 13.70 3.90 -0.39
C ASP A 53 12.20 3.80 -0.69
N ARG A 54 11.39 3.47 0.32
CA ARG A 54 9.93 3.43 0.20
C ARG A 54 9.37 4.82 -0.11
N ASN A 55 9.88 5.87 0.50
CA ASN A 55 9.46 7.25 0.20
C ASN A 55 9.82 7.68 -1.22
N GLN A 56 11.02 7.34 -1.71
CA GLN A 56 11.41 7.59 -3.09
C GLN A 56 10.52 6.84 -4.07
N THR A 57 10.20 5.58 -3.77
CA THR A 57 9.30 4.74 -4.57
C THR A 57 7.88 5.32 -4.56
N ALA A 58 7.36 5.74 -3.42
CA ALA A 58 6.05 6.38 -3.32
C ALA A 58 5.99 7.68 -4.14
N ARG A 59 7.04 8.51 -4.08
CA ARG A 59 7.14 9.73 -4.90
C ARG A 59 7.19 9.43 -6.39
N SER A 60 7.96 8.42 -6.82
CA SER A 60 8.05 8.06 -8.24
C SER A 60 6.74 7.46 -8.76
N LEU A 61 6.06 6.63 -7.97
CA LEU A 61 4.74 6.10 -8.28
C LEU A 61 3.69 7.21 -8.35
N SER A 62 3.70 8.15 -7.41
CA SER A 62 2.79 9.31 -7.42
C SER A 62 3.02 10.21 -8.64
N ALA A 63 4.28 10.47 -9.01
CA ALA A 63 4.59 11.23 -10.22
C ALA A 63 4.13 10.49 -11.48
N ARG A 64 4.30 9.16 -11.53
CA ARG A 64 3.83 8.33 -12.65
C ARG A 64 2.30 8.28 -12.73
N SER A 65 1.60 8.20 -11.59
CA SER A 65 0.14 8.19 -11.56
C SER A 65 -0.44 9.53 -12.01
N GLN A 66 0.14 10.66 -11.59
CA GLN A 66 -0.29 11.99 -12.06
C GLN A 66 -0.15 12.15 -13.59
N GLY A 67 0.92 11.61 -14.19
CA GLY A 67 1.08 11.58 -15.65
C GLY A 67 0.09 10.67 -16.38
N ALA A 68 -0.21 9.50 -15.79
CA ALA A 68 -1.21 8.58 -16.34
C ALA A 68 -2.63 9.15 -16.23
N ASP A 69 -2.99 9.73 -15.09
CA ASP A 69 -4.28 10.38 -14.88
C ASP A 69 -4.46 11.58 -15.82
N SER A 70 -3.42 12.38 -16.11
CA SER A 70 -3.51 13.42 -17.14
C SER A 70 -3.89 12.87 -18.53
N THR A 71 -3.42 11.67 -18.88
CA THR A 71 -3.70 11.07 -20.19
C THR A 71 -5.14 10.56 -20.27
N TYR A 72 -5.66 9.93 -19.21
CA TYR A 72 -7.05 9.44 -19.20
C TYR A 72 -8.08 10.52 -18.86
N THR A 73 -7.74 11.46 -17.96
CA THR A 73 -8.63 12.58 -17.63
C THR A 73 -8.68 13.62 -18.74
N SER A 74 -7.63 13.83 -19.55
CA SER A 74 -7.72 14.73 -20.71
C SER A 74 -8.72 14.23 -21.77
N ALA A 75 -8.84 12.90 -21.94
CA ALA A 75 -9.87 12.29 -22.79
C ALA A 75 -11.29 12.47 -22.21
N LEU A 76 -11.45 12.45 -20.89
CA LEU A 76 -12.73 12.66 -20.20
C LEU A 76 -13.11 14.15 -20.04
N ARG A 77 -12.13 15.05 -19.97
CA ARG A 77 -12.33 16.51 -19.79
C ARG A 77 -12.63 17.25 -21.09
N ARG A 78 -12.84 16.53 -22.19
CA ARG A 78 -13.37 17.09 -23.43
C ARG A 78 -14.88 16.77 -23.61
N PRO A 79 -15.79 17.17 -22.70
CA PRO A 79 -17.21 17.24 -23.04
C PRO A 79 -17.48 18.60 -23.69
N SER A 80 -16.80 18.88 -24.81
CA SER A 80 -17.38 19.78 -25.80
C SER A 80 -17.67 18.87 -26.98
N SER A 81 -18.80 18.17 -26.85
CA SER A 81 -19.46 17.58 -27.99
C SER A 81 -19.52 18.67 -29.06
N GLU A 82 -18.78 18.47 -30.15
CA GLU A 82 -18.75 19.33 -31.34
C GLU A 82 -20.12 19.37 -32.04
N VAL A 83 -21.05 18.57 -31.55
CA VAL A 83 -22.42 18.42 -32.02
C VAL A 83 -23.30 19.44 -31.28
N PRO A 84 -23.87 20.43 -32.01
CA PRO A 84 -24.79 21.42 -31.44
C PRO A 84 -25.89 20.75 -30.61
N PRO A 85 -26.35 21.37 -29.51
CA PRO A 85 -27.37 20.80 -28.62
C PRO A 85 -28.65 20.39 -29.37
N ALA A 86 -29.02 21.11 -30.43
CA ALA A 86 -30.15 20.77 -31.29
C ALA A 86 -30.03 19.38 -31.97
N THR A 87 -28.82 18.94 -32.29
CA THR A 87 -28.58 17.64 -32.90
C THR A 87 -28.61 16.53 -31.84
N GLN A 88 -28.22 16.82 -30.60
CA GLN A 88 -28.35 15.88 -29.47
C GLN A 88 -29.82 15.65 -29.14
N ASP A 89 -30.61 16.72 -29.04
CA ASP A 89 -32.07 16.67 -28.85
C ASP A 89 -32.78 15.90 -29.98
N PHE A 90 -32.32 16.08 -31.22
CA PHE A 90 -32.87 15.36 -32.37
C PHE A 90 -32.62 13.85 -32.27
N LEU A 91 -31.39 13.45 -31.93
CA LEU A 91 -31.01 12.05 -31.77
C LEU A 91 -31.75 11.41 -30.59
N GLU A 92 -31.93 12.13 -29.48
CA GLU A 92 -32.67 11.65 -28.31
C GLU A 92 -34.16 11.45 -28.63
N ARG A 93 -34.79 12.39 -29.34
CA ARG A 93 -36.18 12.25 -29.82
C ARG A 93 -36.33 11.10 -30.80
N MET A 94 -35.39 10.93 -31.72
CA MET A 94 -35.40 9.82 -32.68
C MET A 94 -35.25 8.46 -31.97
N TYR A 95 -34.35 8.36 -30.99
CA TYR A 95 -34.18 7.16 -30.18
C TYR A 95 -35.43 6.85 -29.35
N SER A 96 -36.00 7.84 -28.67
CA SER A 96 -37.25 7.69 -27.90
C SER A 96 -38.43 7.25 -28.79
N ALA A 97 -38.54 7.81 -30.00
CA ALA A 97 -39.58 7.45 -30.95
C ALA A 97 -39.39 6.06 -31.58
N ALA A 98 -38.14 5.60 -31.72
CA ALA A 98 -37.80 4.30 -32.29
C ALA A 98 -37.77 3.17 -31.25
N ASN A 99 -37.50 3.47 -29.97
CA ASN A 99 -37.46 2.52 -28.87
C ASN A 99 -38.72 1.64 -28.70
N PRO A 100 -39.96 2.17 -28.80
CA PRO A 100 -41.14 1.31 -28.72
C PRO A 100 -41.21 0.31 -29.88
N LYS A 101 -40.57 0.59 -31.02
CA LYS A 101 -40.50 -0.35 -32.16
C LYS A 101 -39.39 -1.40 -32.00
N PHE A 102 -38.27 -1.06 -31.35
CA PHE A 102 -37.20 -2.03 -31.02
C PHE A 102 -37.58 -2.98 -29.87
N ALA A 103 -38.40 -2.54 -28.93
CA ALA A 103 -38.99 -3.42 -27.91
C ALA A 103 -40.00 -4.41 -28.53
N ALA A 104 -40.78 -3.97 -29.52
CA ALA A 104 -41.75 -4.82 -30.21
C ALA A 104 -41.12 -5.85 -31.14
N SER A 105 -39.92 -5.59 -31.70
CA SER A 105 -39.22 -6.51 -32.59
C SER A 105 -38.31 -7.51 -31.88
N GLY A 106 -38.40 -7.64 -30.55
CA GLY A 106 -37.57 -8.55 -29.77
C GLY A 106 -36.09 -8.14 -29.81
N ASN A 107 -35.68 -7.31 -28.85
CA ASN A 107 -34.27 -6.94 -28.69
C ASN A 107 -33.43 -8.24 -28.52
N PRO A 108 -32.50 -8.57 -29.43
CA PRO A 108 -31.75 -9.83 -29.39
C PRO A 108 -30.73 -9.89 -28.26
N LEU A 109 -30.54 -8.80 -27.52
CA LEU A 109 -29.67 -8.70 -26.35
C LEU A 109 -30.35 -9.30 -25.11
N LYS A 110 -30.72 -10.58 -25.19
CA LYS A 110 -31.09 -11.34 -23.99
C LYS A 110 -29.84 -11.53 -23.13
N GLN A 111 -29.96 -11.19 -21.86
CA GLN A 111 -28.90 -11.26 -20.85
C GLN A 111 -28.73 -12.72 -20.42
N ASP A 112 -28.32 -13.59 -21.35
CA ASP A 112 -28.09 -15.00 -21.07
C ASP A 112 -26.66 -15.15 -20.50
N GLY A 113 -26.55 -15.28 -19.17
CA GLY A 113 -25.27 -15.51 -18.48
C GLY A 113 -24.53 -16.78 -18.94
N ASP A 114 -25.25 -17.69 -19.60
CA ASP A 114 -24.75 -18.93 -20.20
C ASP A 114 -24.51 -18.84 -21.72
N ALA A 115 -24.59 -17.64 -22.32
CA ALA A 115 -24.37 -17.49 -23.77
C ALA A 115 -22.93 -17.86 -24.17
N ALA A 116 -22.83 -18.60 -25.28
CA ALA A 116 -21.56 -19.02 -25.86
C ALA A 116 -20.69 -17.78 -26.18
N PRO A 117 -19.36 -17.85 -25.95
CA PRO A 117 -18.48 -16.74 -26.25
C PRO A 117 -18.58 -16.32 -27.73
N VAL A 118 -18.56 -15.01 -27.98
CA VAL A 118 -18.57 -14.49 -29.36
C VAL A 118 -17.27 -14.90 -30.03
N LEU A 119 -17.37 -15.51 -31.22
CA LEU A 119 -16.24 -15.93 -32.02
C LEU A 119 -16.02 -14.92 -33.16
N ASN A 120 -14.76 -14.65 -33.51
CA ASN A 120 -14.43 -13.88 -34.71
C ASN A 120 -14.59 -14.74 -35.97
N SER A 121 -14.45 -14.13 -37.15
CA SER A 121 -14.50 -14.83 -38.46
C SER A 121 -13.41 -15.90 -38.66
N GLN A 122 -12.45 -15.98 -37.74
CA GLN A 122 -11.36 -16.95 -37.70
C GLN A 122 -11.59 -18.02 -36.62
N GLY A 123 -12.76 -18.04 -35.97
CA GLY A 123 -13.15 -19.03 -34.96
C GLY A 123 -12.52 -18.82 -33.57
N GLN A 124 -11.87 -17.69 -33.31
CA GLN A 124 -11.27 -17.37 -32.02
C GLN A 124 -12.29 -16.65 -31.11
N SER A 125 -12.35 -17.05 -29.84
CA SER A 125 -13.23 -16.41 -28.86
C SER A 125 -12.72 -15.03 -28.47
N THR A 126 -13.56 -14.01 -28.67
CA THR A 126 -13.27 -12.60 -28.37
C THR A 126 -13.95 -12.13 -27.08
N GLY A 127 -14.56 -13.02 -26.31
CA GLY A 127 -15.19 -12.71 -25.01
C GLY A 127 -16.72 -12.86 -25.00
N ARG A 128 -17.35 -12.34 -23.93
CA ARG A 128 -18.81 -12.38 -23.70
C ARG A 128 -19.37 -10.96 -23.63
N ILE A 129 -20.58 -10.76 -24.12
CA ILE A 129 -21.29 -9.47 -24.01
C ILE A 129 -22.05 -9.48 -22.69
N LEU A 130 -21.69 -8.59 -21.77
CA LEU A 130 -22.40 -8.38 -20.50
C LEU A 130 -23.19 -7.07 -20.59
N ASN A 131 -24.49 -7.13 -20.31
CA ASN A 131 -25.31 -5.92 -20.14
C ASN A 131 -25.13 -5.40 -18.70
N VAL A 132 -24.67 -4.14 -18.56
CA VAL A 132 -24.32 -3.48 -17.29
C VAL A 132 -25.37 -2.46 -16.83
N SER A 133 -26.63 -2.57 -17.26
CA SER A 133 -27.70 -1.77 -16.66
C SER A 133 -27.93 -2.20 -15.20
N ALA A 134 -27.58 -1.33 -14.27
CA ALA A 134 -27.80 -1.46 -12.82
C ALA A 134 -29.25 -1.19 -12.41
#